data_AF-A0A2X2K7F9-F1
#
_entry.id   AF-A0A2X2K7F9-F1
#
_cell.length_a   1.000
_cell.length_b   1.000
_cell.length_c   1.000
_cell.angle_alpha   90.00
_cell.angle_beta   90.00
_cell.angle_gamma   90.00
#
_symmetry.space_group_name_H-M   'P 1'
#
loop_
_entity.id
_entity.type
_entity.pdbx_description
1 polymer ?
#
loop_
_entity_poly.entity_id
_entity_poly.type
_entity_poly.pdbx_seq_one_letter_code
_entity_poly.pdbx_strand_id
1 'polypeptide(L)'
;MLVLKFRTKIQRRSTYVLLLNLQVLKMAESKLTVAMGYRINNEPLLMDIAKTPHALIAGATGSGKSVCINSILMSLLYKNHPEELRLLLIDPKMVELAPYNGLPHLVAPVITDVKAATQSLKWAVEEMERRYKLFAHYHVRNITAFNKKAPYDERMPKIVIVIDELADLMMMAPQEVEQSIARIAQKARACGIHMLVATQDHLSM
;
A
#
# COMPACT_ATOMS: atom_id res chain seq x y z
N MET A 1 -9.00 7.96 -6.42
CA MET A 1 -7.70 7.27 -6.47
C MET A 1 -6.67 8.25 -7.04
N LEU A 2 -5.54 8.48 -6.36
CA LEU A 2 -4.45 9.31 -6.91
C LEU A 2 -3.74 8.52 -8.02
N VAL A 3 -3.43 9.12 -9.17
CA VAL A 3 -2.68 8.44 -10.24
C VAL A 3 -1.26 9.00 -10.33
N LEU A 4 -0.26 8.15 -10.15
CA LEU A 4 1.15 8.44 -10.36
C LEU A 4 1.59 7.86 -11.70
N LYS A 5 1.84 8.73 -12.68
CA LYS A 5 2.24 8.34 -14.03
C LYS A 5 3.75 8.52 -14.21
N PHE A 6 4.46 7.45 -14.52
CA PHE A 6 5.90 7.45 -14.77
C PHE A 6 6.15 7.52 -16.29
N ARG A 7 6.80 8.59 -16.76
CA ARG A 7 7.26 8.75 -18.15
C ARG A 7 8.80 8.77 -18.16
N THR A 8 9.38 7.85 -18.94
CA THR A 8 10.83 7.66 -19.26
C THR A 8 11.81 7.34 -18.11
N LYS A 9 12.97 6.76 -18.48
CA LYS A 9 14.02 6.24 -17.59
C LYS A 9 14.49 7.29 -16.58
N ILE A 10 14.44 6.93 -15.30
CA ILE A 10 15.02 7.70 -14.19
C ILE A 10 16.48 8.07 -14.53
N GLN A 11 16.75 9.36 -14.72
CA GLN A 11 18.04 9.87 -15.22
C GLN A 11 19.13 9.99 -14.12
N ARG A 12 18.79 9.77 -12.84
CA ARG A 12 19.74 9.88 -11.72
C ARG A 12 19.59 8.76 -10.70
N ARG A 13 20.72 8.13 -10.36
CA ARG A 13 20.83 7.20 -9.21
C ARG A 13 20.73 8.02 -7.92
N SER A 14 19.59 7.97 -7.24
CA SER A 14 19.49 8.39 -5.84
C SER A 14 19.73 7.17 -4.96
N THR A 15 20.62 7.27 -3.97
CA THR A 15 20.87 6.19 -3.03
C THR A 15 19.73 6.13 -2.03
N TYR A 16 18.93 5.06 -2.03
CA TYR A 16 17.75 4.91 -1.16
C TYR A 16 18.02 5.13 0.33
N VAL A 17 19.21 4.75 0.80
CA VAL A 17 19.66 4.96 2.18
C VAL A 17 19.64 6.45 2.57
N LEU A 18 19.88 7.36 1.62
CA LEU A 18 19.80 8.81 1.85
C LEU A 18 18.35 9.27 2.03
N LEU A 19 17.41 8.75 1.23
CA LEU A 19 15.98 9.09 1.31
C LEU A 19 15.38 8.66 2.65
N LEU A 20 15.71 7.46 3.14
CA LEU A 20 15.22 6.96 4.43
C LEU A 20 15.79 7.76 5.63
N ASN A 21 16.98 8.33 5.48
CA ASN A 21 17.61 9.13 6.53
C ASN A 21 17.20 10.60 6.57
N LEU A 22 16.35 11.04 5.64
CA LEU A 22 15.84 12.41 5.62
C LEU A 22 15.13 12.75 6.93
N GLN A 23 15.59 13.81 7.60
CA GLN A 23 14.96 14.31 8.83
C GLN A 23 13.47 14.62 8.60
N VAL A 24 13.11 15.17 7.43
CA VAL A 24 11.72 15.45 7.07
C VAL A 24 10.84 14.20 7.02
N LEU A 25 11.39 13.02 6.66
CA LEU A 25 10.65 11.76 6.67
C LEU A 25 10.51 11.20 8.10
N LYS A 26 11.57 11.30 8.90
CA LYS A 26 11.61 10.86 10.32
C LYS A 26 10.69 11.71 11.19
N MET A 27 10.61 13.01 10.93
CA MET A 27 9.77 13.97 11.65
C MET A 27 8.32 14.00 11.15
N ALA A 28 7.99 13.29 10.06
CA ALA A 28 6.64 13.28 9.54
C ALA A 28 5.67 12.59 10.51
N GLU A 29 4.64 13.34 10.93
CA GLU A 29 3.62 12.93 11.91
C GLU A 29 2.93 11.61 11.54
N SER A 30 2.60 11.42 10.25
CA SER A 30 2.03 10.16 9.78
C SER A 30 3.10 9.09 9.63
N LYS A 31 2.89 7.94 10.29
CA LYS A 31 3.69 6.73 10.06
C LYS A 31 3.49 6.11 8.67
N LEU A 32 2.47 6.56 7.93
CA LEU A 32 2.25 6.20 6.52
C LEU A 32 2.84 7.22 5.53
N THR A 33 3.63 8.19 6.00
CA THR A 33 4.43 9.04 5.11
C THR A 33 5.60 8.25 4.54
N VAL A 34 5.72 8.26 3.22
CA VAL A 34 6.72 7.52 2.44
C VAL A 34 7.50 8.44 1.52
N ALA A 35 8.76 8.08 1.26
CA ALA A 35 9.61 8.79 0.31
C ALA A 35 9.53 8.11 -1.06
N MET A 36 9.25 8.91 -2.08
CA MET A 36 9.03 8.46 -3.47
C MET A 36 10.23 8.78 -4.36
N GLY A 37 11.12 9.68 -3.92
CA GLY A 37 12.28 10.14 -4.67
C GLY A 37 12.55 11.62 -4.44
N TYR A 38 13.08 12.30 -5.47
CA TYR A 38 13.33 13.73 -5.47
C TYR A 38 12.56 14.41 -6.60
N ARG A 39 12.16 15.65 -6.35
CA ARG A 39 11.66 16.58 -7.37
C ARG A 39 12.81 17.11 -8.23
N ILE A 40 12.48 17.80 -9.32
CA ILE A 40 13.46 18.39 -10.25
C ILE A 40 14.35 19.43 -9.54
N ASN A 41 13.83 20.10 -8.52
CA ASN A 41 14.55 21.05 -7.66
C ASN A 41 15.36 20.37 -6.54
N ASN A 42 15.57 19.05 -6.58
CA ASN A 42 16.26 18.25 -5.55
C ASN A 42 15.57 18.23 -4.17
N GLU A 43 14.33 18.68 -4.05
CA GLU A 43 13.57 18.50 -2.82
C GLU A 43 13.03 17.07 -2.70
N PRO A 44 13.01 16.48 -1.49
CA PRO A 44 12.38 15.18 -1.28
C PRO A 44 10.92 15.16 -1.71
N LEU A 45 10.54 14.18 -2.52
CA LEU A 45 9.15 13.90 -2.84
C LEU A 45 8.59 12.92 -1.80
N LEU A 46 7.79 13.46 -0.87
CA LEU A 46 7.09 12.69 0.15
C LEU A 46 5.61 12.56 -0.18
N MET A 47 5.00 11.44 0.23
CA MET A 47 3.58 11.17 0.13
C MET A 47 3.06 10.58 1.44
N ASP A 48 1.90 11.04 1.92
CA ASP A 48 1.22 10.39 3.05
C ASP A 48 0.06 9.54 2.54
N ILE A 49 0.23 8.22 2.59
CA ILE A 49 -0.77 7.26 2.11
C ILE A 49 -2.09 7.42 2.89
N ALA A 50 -2.07 7.87 4.15
CA ALA A 50 -3.30 8.08 4.91
C ALA A 50 -4.19 9.21 4.32
N LYS A 51 -3.58 10.19 3.67
CA LYS A 51 -4.26 11.33 3.03
C LYS A 51 -4.70 10.99 1.60
N THR A 52 -3.99 10.10 0.93
CA THR A 52 -4.33 9.56 -0.39
C THR A 52 -4.50 8.04 -0.28
N PRO A 53 -5.61 7.57 0.35
CA PRO A 53 -5.74 6.20 0.87
C PRO A 53 -5.64 5.12 -0.20
N HIS A 54 -5.92 5.49 -1.46
CA HIS A 54 -5.79 4.61 -2.60
C HIS A 54 -5.04 5.33 -3.72
N ALA A 55 -3.95 4.73 -4.18
CA ALA A 55 -3.11 5.25 -5.26
C ALA A 55 -2.93 4.20 -6.36
N LEU A 56 -2.96 4.65 -7.61
CA LEU A 56 -2.64 3.90 -8.82
C LEU A 56 -1.26 4.34 -9.32
N ILE A 57 -0.36 3.40 -9.53
CA ILE A 57 0.99 3.60 -10.04
C ILE A 57 1.04 3.04 -11.46
N ALA A 58 1.13 3.90 -12.46
CA ALA A 58 1.14 3.52 -13.87
C ALA A 58 2.47 3.89 -14.53
N GLY A 59 3.03 2.97 -15.31
CA GLY A 59 4.27 3.22 -16.06
C GLY A 59 4.64 2.05 -16.97
N ALA A 60 5.40 2.33 -18.03
CA ALA A 60 5.92 1.30 -18.92
C ALA A 60 7.06 0.50 -18.26
N THR A 61 7.39 -0.67 -18.80
CA THR A 61 8.56 -1.44 -18.35
C THR A 61 9.83 -0.60 -18.34
N GLY A 62 10.56 -0.61 -17.23
CA GLY A 62 11.79 0.18 -17.06
C GLY A 62 11.57 1.67 -16.73
N SER A 63 10.33 2.12 -16.52
CA SER A 63 10.03 3.51 -16.10
C SER A 63 10.31 3.80 -14.61
N GLY A 64 10.62 2.77 -13.82
CA GLY A 64 10.85 2.88 -12.38
C GLY A 64 9.63 2.60 -11.49
N LYS A 65 8.58 1.94 -12.00
CA LYS A 65 7.41 1.49 -11.23
C LYS A 65 7.84 0.66 -10.00
N SER A 66 8.62 -0.39 -10.21
CA SER A 66 9.04 -1.29 -9.15
C SER A 66 9.99 -0.62 -8.16
N VAL A 67 10.89 0.23 -8.65
CA VAL A 67 11.73 1.14 -7.85
C VAL A 67 10.87 1.98 -6.91
N CYS A 68 9.80 2.58 -7.41
CA CYS A 68 8.86 3.36 -6.61
C CYS A 68 8.14 2.51 -5.55
N ILE A 69 7.59 1.35 -5.92
CA ILE A 69 6.91 0.44 -4.98
C ILE A 69 7.87 0.02 -3.85
N ASN A 70 9.10 -0.36 -4.19
CA ASN A 70 10.12 -0.70 -3.21
C ASN A 70 10.46 0.49 -2.29
N SER A 71 10.57 1.71 -2.84
CA SER A 71 10.77 2.93 -2.03
C SER A 71 9.67 3.14 -0.99
N ILE A 72 8.42 2.90 -1.40
CA ILE A 72 7.25 3.00 -0.53
C ILE A 72 7.33 1.94 0.57
N LEU A 73 7.49 0.67 0.19
CA LEU A 73 7.54 -0.45 1.13
C LEU A 73 8.67 -0.28 2.15
N MET A 74 9.87 0.10 1.71
CA MET A 74 11.00 0.34 2.60
C MET A 74 10.75 1.52 3.55
N SER A 75 10.12 2.61 3.06
CA SER A 75 9.73 3.73 3.92
C SER A 75 8.75 3.31 5.00
N LEU A 76 7.79 2.43 4.67
CA LEU A 76 6.81 1.90 5.61
C LEU A 76 7.49 1.01 6.66
N LEU A 77 8.30 0.04 6.23
CA LEU A 77 9.00 -0.88 7.12
C LEU A 77 9.96 -0.15 8.07
N TYR A 78 10.64 0.89 7.58
CA TYR A 78 11.56 1.70 8.40
C TYR A 78 10.85 2.46 9.52
N LYS A 79 9.57 2.79 9.36
CA LYS A 79 8.81 3.66 10.29
C LYS A 79 7.83 2.92 11.20
N ASN A 80 7.53 1.65 10.94
CA ASN A 80 6.40 0.97 11.58
C ASN A 80 6.81 -0.39 12.18
N HIS A 81 6.39 -0.63 13.42
CA HIS A 81 6.45 -1.96 14.03
C HIS A 81 5.34 -2.88 13.44
N PRO A 82 5.51 -4.22 13.40
CA PRO A 82 4.48 -5.15 12.93
C PRO A 82 3.12 -5.08 13.65
N GLU A 83 3.09 -4.55 14.87
CA GLU A 83 1.86 -4.32 15.64
C GLU A 83 1.10 -3.07 15.18
N GLU A 84 1.76 -2.16 14.46
CA GLU A 84 1.17 -0.91 13.98
C GLU A 84 0.83 -0.95 12.50
N LEU A 85 1.57 -1.76 11.73
CA LEU A 85 1.41 -1.91 10.29
C LEU A 85 1.48 -3.38 9.87
N ARG A 86 0.49 -3.79 9.07
CA ARG A 86 0.50 -5.04 8.32
C ARG A 86 0.46 -4.79 6.82
N LEU A 87 1.08 -5.70 6.07
CA LEU A 87 1.23 -5.64 4.62
C LEU A 87 0.57 -6.86 3.98
N LEU A 88 -0.26 -6.60 2.96
CA LEU A 88 -0.78 -7.64 2.07
C LEU A 88 -0.18 -7.41 0.68
N LEU A 89 0.73 -8.29 0.27
CA LEU A 89 1.50 -8.13 -0.96
C LEU A 89 1.02 -9.14 -2.01
N ILE A 90 0.65 -8.64 -3.19
CA ILE A 90 0.19 -9.43 -4.33
C ILE A 90 1.12 -9.16 -5.52
N ASP A 91 1.85 -10.20 -5.93
CA ASP A 91 2.82 -10.19 -7.03
C ASP A 91 2.64 -11.47 -7.88
N PRO A 92 1.72 -11.44 -8.86
CA PRO A 92 1.44 -12.60 -9.72
C PRO A 92 2.65 -13.06 -10.54
N LYS A 93 3.64 -12.17 -10.74
CA LYS A 93 4.83 -12.43 -11.56
C LYS A 93 6.02 -12.95 -10.74
N MET A 94 5.95 -12.89 -9.41
CA MET A 94 7.03 -13.29 -8.49
C MET A 94 8.37 -12.57 -8.73
N VAL A 95 8.34 -11.35 -9.26
CA VAL A 95 9.58 -10.63 -9.62
C VAL A 95 9.94 -9.59 -8.57
N GLU A 96 8.98 -8.79 -8.14
CA GLU A 96 9.25 -7.53 -7.46
C GLU A 96 9.09 -7.62 -5.95
N LEU A 97 8.13 -8.42 -5.48
CA LEU A 97 7.76 -8.49 -4.06
C LEU A 97 8.24 -9.77 -3.36
N ALA A 98 8.73 -10.77 -4.10
CA ALA A 98 9.25 -12.00 -3.52
C ALA A 98 10.29 -11.81 -2.39
N PRO A 99 11.21 -10.82 -2.44
CA PRO A 99 12.19 -10.58 -1.37
C PRO A 99 11.58 -10.20 0.00
N TYR A 100 10.31 -9.80 0.05
CA TYR A 100 9.63 -9.42 1.29
C TYR A 100 9.07 -10.61 2.07
N ASN A 101 9.14 -11.84 1.53
CA ASN A 101 8.68 -13.04 2.22
C ASN A 101 9.40 -13.23 3.57
N GLY A 102 8.65 -13.72 4.56
CA GLY A 102 9.16 -13.96 5.92
C GLY A 102 9.17 -12.72 6.83
N LEU A 103 8.81 -11.53 6.34
CA LEU A 103 8.70 -10.35 7.19
C LEU A 103 7.54 -10.49 8.19
N PRO A 104 7.72 -10.08 9.46
CA PRO A 104 6.67 -10.16 10.48
C PRO A 104 5.49 -9.22 10.19
N HIS A 105 5.66 -8.23 9.31
CA HIS A 105 4.61 -7.32 8.89
C HIS A 105 3.61 -7.97 7.92
N LEU A 106 3.93 -9.10 7.30
CA LEU A 106 3.04 -9.70 6.32
C LEU A 106 1.77 -10.28 6.99
N VAL A 107 0.63 -10.10 6.32
CA VAL A 107 -0.64 -10.77 6.69
C VAL A 107 -0.60 -12.24 6.27
N ALA A 108 0.01 -12.51 5.12
CA ALA A 108 0.23 -13.83 4.54
C ALA A 108 1.52 -13.78 3.70
N PRO A 109 2.13 -14.93 3.35
CA PRO A 109 3.20 -14.94 2.35
C PRO A 109 2.82 -14.17 1.09
N VAL A 110 3.80 -13.63 0.37
CA VAL A 110 3.56 -12.87 -0.86
C VAL A 110 2.70 -13.71 -1.80
N ILE A 111 1.56 -13.16 -2.20
CA ILE A 111 0.55 -13.89 -2.95
C ILE A 111 0.86 -13.81 -4.43
N THR A 112 0.91 -14.97 -5.06
CA THR A 112 1.32 -15.12 -6.45
C THR A 112 0.20 -15.76 -7.29
N ASP A 113 -0.62 -16.60 -6.67
CA ASP A 113 -1.80 -17.17 -7.29
C ASP A 113 -2.96 -16.16 -7.33
N VAL A 114 -3.63 -16.08 -8.49
CA VAL A 114 -4.71 -15.12 -8.73
C VAL A 114 -5.96 -15.45 -7.91
N LYS A 115 -6.28 -16.72 -7.67
CA LYS A 115 -7.43 -17.09 -6.84
C LYS A 115 -7.18 -16.70 -5.39
N ALA A 116 -5.98 -16.96 -4.87
CA ALA A 116 -5.55 -16.53 -3.54
C ALA A 116 -5.56 -14.99 -3.41
N ALA A 117 -5.17 -14.26 -4.46
CA ALA A 117 -5.23 -12.80 -4.49
C ALA A 117 -6.67 -12.30 -4.36
N THR A 118 -7.59 -12.87 -5.12
CA THR A 118 -9.02 -12.53 -5.06
C THR A 118 -9.63 -12.85 -3.69
N GLN A 119 -9.30 -14.00 -3.09
CA GLN A 119 -9.73 -14.35 -1.73
C GLN A 119 -9.18 -13.36 -0.70
N SER A 120 -7.93 -12.92 -0.85
CA SER A 120 -7.31 -11.97 0.07
C SER A 120 -7.90 -10.56 -0.04
N LEU A 121 -8.34 -10.15 -1.23
CA LEU A 121 -9.11 -8.92 -1.41
C LEU A 121 -10.50 -9.01 -0.75
N LYS A 122 -11.17 -10.17 -0.85
CA LYS A 122 -12.43 -10.41 -0.12
C LYS A 122 -12.22 -10.35 1.39
N TRP A 123 -11.17 -11.00 1.90
CA TRP A 123 -10.79 -10.91 3.31
C TRP A 123 -10.56 -9.46 3.75
N ALA A 124 -9.90 -8.63 2.93
CA ALA A 124 -9.70 -7.22 3.26
C ALA A 124 -11.02 -6.43 3.35
N VAL A 125 -12.02 -6.77 2.53
CA VAL A 125 -13.38 -6.21 2.64
C VAL A 125 -14.05 -6.68 3.93
N GLU A 126 -13.94 -7.95 4.29
CA GLU A 126 -14.51 -8.50 5.52
C GLU A 126 -13.87 -7.87 6.77
N GLU A 127 -12.54 -7.72 6.78
CA GLU A 127 -11.80 -7.06 7.85
C GLU A 127 -12.21 -5.58 7.98
N MET A 128 -12.44 -4.89 6.86
CA MET A 128 -13.00 -3.53 6.86
C MET A 128 -14.37 -3.49 7.55
N GLU A 129 -15.29 -4.38 7.21
CA GLU A 129 -16.62 -4.41 7.83
C GLU A 129 -16.57 -4.83 9.31
N ARG A 130 -15.66 -5.76 9.68
CA ARG A 130 -15.41 -6.14 11.08
C ARG A 130 -14.94 -4.93 11.90
N ARG A 131 -14.01 -4.14 11.37
CA ARG A 131 -13.53 -2.89 12.00
C ARG A 131 -14.65 -1.89 12.21
N TYR A 132 -15.54 -1.71 11.23
CA TYR A 132 -16.68 -0.81 11.38
C TYR A 132 -17.65 -1.26 12.48
N LYS A 133 -17.90 -2.56 12.63
CA LYS A 133 -18.72 -3.09 13.74
C LYS A 133 -18.09 -2.77 15.09
N LEU A 134 -16.77 -2.96 15.22
CA LEU A 134 -16.04 -2.58 16.44
C LEU A 134 -16.09 -1.07 16.70
N PHE A 135 -15.94 -0.25 15.66
CA PHE A 135 -16.01 1.20 15.81
C PHE A 135 -17.39 1.65 16.32
N ALA A 136 -18.46 1.06 15.79
CA ALA A 136 -19.82 1.32 16.27
C ALA A 136 -19.98 0.93 17.74
N HIS A 137 -19.51 -0.26 18.13
CA HIS A 137 -19.56 -0.73 19.52
C HIS A 137 -18.81 0.20 20.49
N TYR A 138 -17.61 0.65 20.09
CA TYR A 138 -16.80 1.58 20.87
C TYR A 138 -17.21 3.06 20.75
N HIS A 139 -18.22 3.37 19.91
CA HIS A 139 -18.71 4.72 19.64
C HIS A 139 -17.62 5.65 19.08
N VAL A 140 -16.80 5.13 18.16
CA VAL A 140 -15.70 5.85 17.50
C VAL A 140 -15.90 5.84 15.98
N ARG A 141 -15.22 6.74 15.28
CA ARG A 141 -15.41 6.92 13.82
C ARG A 141 -14.26 6.39 12.97
N ASN A 142 -13.12 6.06 13.56
CA ASN A 142 -11.93 5.62 12.82
C ASN A 142 -10.97 4.83 13.71
N ILE A 143 -10.00 4.16 13.07
CA ILE A 143 -8.99 3.33 13.73
C ILE A 143 -8.15 4.09 14.75
N THR A 144 -7.85 5.37 14.52
CA THR A 144 -7.04 6.17 15.45
C THR A 144 -7.81 6.41 16.75
N ALA A 145 -9.09 6.78 16.66
CA ALA A 145 -9.95 6.93 17.82
C ALA A 145 -10.20 5.58 18.51
N PHE A 146 -10.35 4.49 17.75
CA PHE A 146 -10.46 3.14 18.28
C PHE A 146 -9.21 2.75 19.08
N ASN A 147 -8.01 2.81 18.50
CA ASN A 147 -6.77 2.41 19.17
C ASN A 147 -6.44 3.27 20.40
N LYS A 148 -6.94 4.51 20.48
CA LYS A 148 -6.82 5.35 21.68
C LYS A 148 -7.71 4.88 22.84
N LYS A 149 -8.86 4.28 22.54
CA LYS A 149 -9.87 3.87 23.52
C LYS A 149 -9.80 2.38 23.87
N ALA A 150 -9.43 1.55 22.90
CA ALA A 150 -9.36 0.11 23.05
C ALA A 150 -8.18 -0.31 23.96
N PRO A 151 -8.32 -1.43 24.70
CA PRO A 151 -7.21 -2.12 25.35
C PRO A 151 -6.05 -2.38 24.39
N TYR A 152 -4.83 -2.49 24.92
CA TYR A 152 -3.61 -2.61 24.09
C TYR A 152 -3.66 -3.82 23.15
N ASP A 153 -4.12 -4.95 23.67
CA ASP A 153 -4.28 -6.25 22.99
C ASP A 153 -5.39 -6.27 21.93
N GLU A 154 -6.35 -5.34 22.01
CA GLU A 154 -7.39 -5.16 21.00
C GLU A 154 -7.02 -4.16 19.90
N ARG A 155 -5.90 -3.43 20.05
CA ARG A 155 -5.47 -2.44 19.07
C ARG A 155 -5.23 -3.09 17.73
N MET A 156 -5.66 -2.40 16.68
CA MET A 156 -5.57 -2.91 15.33
C MET A 156 -4.47 -2.20 14.55
N PRO A 157 -3.62 -2.93 13.80
CA PRO A 157 -2.66 -2.33 12.90
C PRO A 157 -3.39 -1.70 11.71
N LYS A 158 -2.78 -0.68 11.11
CA LYS A 158 -3.14 -0.27 9.75
C LYS A 158 -2.72 -1.36 8.77
N ILE A 159 -3.46 -1.50 7.67
CA ILE A 159 -3.14 -2.47 6.61
C ILE A 159 -2.84 -1.69 5.33
N VAL A 160 -1.72 -2.00 4.68
CA VAL A 160 -1.42 -1.52 3.33
C VAL A 160 -1.41 -2.72 2.39
N ILE A 161 -2.32 -2.70 1.42
CA ILE A 161 -2.42 -3.68 0.35
C ILE A 161 -1.61 -3.15 -0.83
N VAL A 162 -0.71 -3.96 -1.38
CA VAL A 162 0.08 -3.63 -2.56
C VAL A 162 -0.15 -4.68 -3.63
N ILE A 163 -0.58 -4.23 -4.81
CA ILE A 163 -0.77 -5.07 -5.99
C ILE A 163 0.24 -4.60 -7.03
N ASP A 164 1.21 -5.43 -7.40
CA ASP A 164 2.23 -5.02 -8.39
C ASP A 164 1.65 -4.88 -9.81
N GLU A 165 0.77 -5.79 -10.20
CA GLU A 165 0.14 -5.75 -11.53
C GLU A 165 -1.34 -6.08 -11.45
N LEU A 166 -2.18 -5.04 -11.49
CA LEU A 166 -3.63 -5.20 -11.45
C LEU A 166 -4.17 -5.91 -12.70
N ALA A 167 -3.57 -5.64 -13.87
CA ALA A 167 -4.05 -6.18 -15.14
C ALA A 167 -4.11 -7.72 -15.12
N ASP A 168 -3.09 -8.36 -14.54
CA ASP A 168 -3.02 -9.82 -14.42
C ASP A 168 -4.19 -10.39 -13.60
N LEU A 169 -4.63 -9.68 -12.55
CA LEU A 169 -5.80 -10.07 -11.76
C LEU A 169 -7.11 -9.84 -12.51
N MET A 170 -7.23 -8.69 -13.19
CA MET A 170 -8.43 -8.30 -13.93
C MET A 170 -8.68 -9.19 -15.15
N MET A 171 -7.63 -9.74 -15.78
CA MET A 171 -7.77 -10.67 -16.90
C MET A 171 -8.41 -12.01 -16.49
N MET A 172 -8.23 -12.42 -15.23
CA MET A 172 -8.69 -13.73 -14.76
C MET A 172 -9.99 -13.67 -13.96
N ALA A 173 -10.15 -12.65 -13.11
CA ALA A 173 -11.30 -12.51 -12.21
C ALA A 173 -11.82 -11.06 -12.13
N PRO A 174 -12.20 -10.44 -13.27
CA PRO A 174 -12.49 -9.01 -13.35
C PRO A 174 -13.58 -8.57 -12.36
N GLN A 175 -14.69 -9.29 -12.31
CA GLN A 175 -15.83 -8.93 -11.48
C GLN A 175 -15.50 -8.96 -9.98
N GLU A 176 -14.82 -10.01 -9.52
CA GLU A 176 -14.50 -10.18 -8.10
C GLU A 176 -13.45 -9.18 -7.62
N VAL A 177 -12.44 -8.92 -8.46
CA VAL A 177 -11.37 -7.95 -8.19
C VAL A 177 -11.94 -6.54 -8.18
N GLU A 178 -12.74 -6.16 -9.18
CA GLU A 178 -13.36 -4.83 -9.28
C GLU A 178 -14.29 -4.56 -8.09
N GLN A 179 -15.16 -5.50 -7.74
CA GLN A 179 -16.06 -5.33 -6.60
C GLN A 179 -15.30 -5.12 -5.29
N SER A 180 -14.23 -5.89 -5.06
CA SER A 180 -13.42 -5.78 -3.85
C SER A 180 -12.67 -4.45 -3.80
N ILE A 181 -12.02 -4.07 -4.90
CA ILE A 181 -11.30 -2.80 -5.04
C ILE A 181 -12.25 -1.61 -4.83
N ALA A 182 -13.44 -1.64 -5.44
CA ALA A 182 -14.43 -0.57 -5.31
C ALA A 182 -14.89 -0.41 -3.85
N ARG A 183 -15.21 -1.52 -3.17
CA ARG A 183 -15.63 -1.50 -1.75
C ARG A 183 -14.54 -0.95 -0.84
N ILE A 184 -13.30 -1.43 -1.01
CA ILE A 184 -12.14 -0.94 -0.26
C ILE A 184 -11.97 0.57 -0.53
N ALA A 185 -11.92 0.96 -1.80
CA ALA A 185 -11.65 2.34 -2.19
C ALA A 185 -12.66 3.36 -1.63
N GLN A 186 -13.92 2.94 -1.46
CA GLN A 186 -14.99 3.81 -0.97
C GLN A 186 -14.99 3.98 0.56
N LYS A 187 -14.64 2.93 1.33
CA LYS A 187 -14.90 2.89 2.78
C LYS A 187 -13.66 2.63 3.64
N ALA A 188 -12.56 2.12 3.09
CA ALA A 188 -11.44 1.58 3.88
C ALA A 188 -10.66 2.63 4.68
N ARG A 189 -10.66 3.91 4.26
CA ARG A 189 -9.86 4.99 4.87
C ARG A 189 -10.03 5.09 6.39
N ALA A 190 -11.26 5.10 6.87
CA ALA A 190 -11.53 5.25 8.31
C ALA A 190 -11.09 4.00 9.10
N CYS A 191 -11.10 2.84 8.46
CA CYS A 191 -10.67 1.56 9.01
C CYS A 191 -9.15 1.36 9.00
N GLY A 192 -8.38 2.31 8.45
CA GLY A 192 -6.93 2.21 8.36
C GLY A 192 -6.46 1.14 7.37
N ILE A 193 -7.28 0.83 6.36
CA ILE A 193 -6.90 -0.05 5.25
C ILE A 193 -6.65 0.85 4.03
N HIS A 194 -5.49 0.68 3.42
CA HIS A 194 -5.00 1.49 2.31
C HIS A 194 -4.56 0.57 1.17
N MET A 195 -4.63 1.06 -0.06
CA MET A 195 -4.34 0.23 -1.23
C MET A 195 -3.46 0.97 -2.24
N LEU A 196 -2.36 0.34 -2.62
CA LEU A 196 -1.46 0.78 -3.67
C LEU A 196 -1.57 -0.23 -4.80
N VAL A 197 -2.09 0.23 -5.92
CA VAL A 197 -2.31 -0.60 -7.09
C VAL A 197 -1.34 -0.15 -8.15
N ALA A 198 -0.60 -1.06 -8.73
CA ALA A 198 0.31 -0.77 -9.81
C ALA A 198 -0.16 -1.49 -11.08
N THR A 199 0.09 -0.87 -12.22
CA THR A 199 -0.17 -1.48 -13.51
C THR A 199 0.77 -0.96 -14.59
N GLN A 200 1.04 -1.79 -15.58
CA GLN A 200 1.76 -1.36 -16.77
C GLN A 200 0.84 -0.56 -17.70
N ASP A 201 1.28 0.64 -18.07
CA ASP A 201 0.54 1.47 -19.02
C ASP A 201 0.75 0.88 -20.43
N HIS A 202 -0.11 -0.05 -20.85
CA HIS A 202 -0.11 -0.59 -22.21
C HIS A 202 -0.80 0.34 -23.22
N LEU A 203 -1.23 1.53 -22.81
CA LEU A 203 -1.80 2.57 -23.67
C LEU A 203 -0.71 3.25 -24.52
N SER A 204 -0.16 2.46 -25.46
CA SER A 204 0.51 2.91 -26.67
C SER A 204 0.61 1.73 -27.64
N MET A 205 -0.52 1.37 -28.24
CA MET A 205 -0.59 0.91 -29.64
C MET A 205 -1.63 1.77 -30.33
#